data_AF-A0A8S1A6W5-F1
#
_entry.id   AF-A0A8S1A6W5-F1
#
_cell.length_a   1.000
_cell.length_b   1.000
_cell.length_c   1.000
_cell.angle_alpha   90.00
_cell.angle_beta   90.00
_cell.angle_gamma   90.00
#
_symmetry.space_group_name_H-M   'P 1'
#
loop_
_entity.id
_entity.type
_entity.pdbx_description
1 polymer ?
#
loop_
_entity_poly.entity_id
_entity_poly.type
_entity_poly.pdbx_seq_one_letter_code
_entity_poly.pdbx_strand_id
1 'polypeptide(L)'
;MKLLLVLAAVTAISAGSAIPVIPGDNSHYVEGESRYIWMPDGEGIPHLVDLHEPAQEDIIQGLDPAGPQWGGNSNALNRNDGQYVETIHTDGGLLGIFDRIADSDFYPNGGRNPQPGCWISTCSHSRAYELFAATIRNNHLNGRACSNINQVSNPNQCTGATLRMGNGIVNKRGSGIFALTTGRSFPF
;
A
#
# COMPACT_ATOMS: atom_id res chain seq x y z
N MET A 1 47.33 18.42 -52.76
CA MET A 1 47.19 17.72 -51.46
C MET A 1 45.75 17.90 -51.01
N LYS A 2 44.79 17.08 -51.47
CA LYS A 2 44.31 15.84 -50.81
C LYS A 2 44.29 15.95 -49.28
N LEU A 3 43.15 16.36 -48.72
CA LEU A 3 42.76 15.95 -47.37
C LEU A 3 41.26 15.62 -47.40
N LEU A 4 40.96 14.32 -47.41
CA LEU A 4 39.62 13.77 -47.23
C LEU A 4 39.18 14.07 -45.79
N LEU A 5 37.95 14.57 -45.62
CA LEU A 5 37.21 14.51 -44.37
C LEU A 5 35.86 13.86 -44.68
N VAL A 6 35.79 12.56 -44.44
CA VAL A 6 34.56 11.76 -44.55
C VAL A 6 33.79 11.93 -43.25
N LEU A 7 32.68 12.66 -43.28
CA LEU A 7 31.76 12.77 -42.16
C LEU A 7 30.74 11.62 -42.26
N ALA A 8 31.00 10.51 -41.56
CA ALA A 8 30.03 9.42 -41.42
C ALA A 8 29.03 9.77 -40.30
N ALA A 9 27.83 10.21 -40.66
CA ALA A 9 26.72 10.33 -39.72
C ALA A 9 26.14 8.92 -39.48
N VAL A 10 26.55 8.28 -38.39
CA VAL A 10 25.93 7.04 -37.91
C VAL A 10 24.60 7.41 -37.27
N THR A 11 23.49 7.23 -38.00
CA THR A 11 22.16 7.23 -37.40
C THR A 11 22.03 5.95 -36.56
N ALA A 12 22.13 6.09 -35.23
CA ALA A 12 21.72 5.03 -34.32
C ALA A 12 20.22 4.82 -34.47
N ILE A 13 19.82 3.79 -35.22
CA ILE A 13 18.45 3.28 -35.20
C ILE A 13 18.32 2.59 -33.85
N SER A 14 17.78 3.30 -32.86
CA SER A 14 17.24 2.66 -31.67
C SER A 14 16.08 1.78 -32.14
N ALA A 15 16.32 0.48 -32.26
CA ALA A 15 15.26 -0.50 -32.39
C ALA A 15 14.49 -0.49 -31.07
N GLY A 16 13.48 0.37 -30.98
CA GLY A 16 12.45 0.26 -29.95
C GLY A 16 11.65 -0.99 -30.25
N SER A 17 12.00 -2.12 -29.67
CA SER A 17 11.16 -3.31 -29.65
C SER A 17 10.05 -3.09 -28.62
N ALA A 18 9.05 -2.28 -28.99
CA ALA A 18 7.81 -2.13 -28.23
C ALA A 18 6.69 -2.89 -28.97
N ILE A 19 6.81 -4.21 -29.01
CA ILE A 19 5.64 -5.07 -29.13
C ILE A 19 5.80 -6.12 -28.03
N PRO A 20 5.12 -5.98 -26.88
CA PRO A 20 5.01 -7.10 -25.95
C PRO A 20 4.42 -8.25 -26.77
N VAL A 21 5.17 -9.35 -26.85
CA VAL A 21 4.76 -10.52 -27.62
C VAL A 21 3.57 -11.09 -26.88
N ILE A 22 2.36 -10.81 -27.37
CA ILE A 22 1.17 -11.57 -26.98
C ILE A 22 1.54 -13.03 -27.25
N PRO A 23 1.53 -13.91 -26.24
CA PRO A 23 1.81 -15.32 -26.44
C PRO A 23 0.92 -15.83 -27.57
N GLY A 24 1.49 -16.59 -28.52
CA GLY A 24 0.80 -16.95 -29.77
C GLY A 24 -0.50 -17.76 -29.60
N ASP A 25 -0.87 -18.11 -28.37
CA ASP A 25 -2.19 -18.59 -28.02
C ASP A 25 -3.04 -17.45 -27.44
N ASN A 26 -3.90 -16.91 -28.31
CA ASN A 26 -4.86 -15.85 -27.99
C ASN A 26 -6.29 -16.43 -27.88
N SER A 27 -6.44 -17.74 -27.73
CA SER A 27 -7.75 -18.42 -27.78
C SER A 27 -8.75 -17.91 -26.73
N HIS A 28 -8.24 -17.25 -25.69
CA HIS A 28 -9.02 -16.62 -24.62
C HIS A 28 -9.56 -15.22 -24.97
N TYR A 29 -9.09 -14.60 -26.06
CA TYR A 29 -9.58 -13.28 -26.51
C TYR A 29 -10.83 -13.44 -27.37
N VAL A 30 -11.94 -12.89 -26.88
CA VAL A 30 -13.18 -12.72 -27.64
C VAL A 30 -13.46 -11.23 -27.70
N GLU A 31 -13.59 -10.69 -28.92
CA GLU A 31 -13.86 -9.27 -29.15
C GLU A 31 -15.17 -8.86 -28.45
N GLY A 32 -15.08 -7.93 -27.50
CA GLY A 32 -16.21 -7.46 -26.69
C GLY A 32 -16.49 -8.24 -25.39
N GLU A 33 -15.78 -9.34 -25.13
CA GLU A 33 -16.06 -10.29 -24.03
C GLU A 33 -14.77 -10.67 -23.25
N SER A 34 -13.71 -9.86 -23.33
CA SER A 34 -12.39 -10.25 -22.82
C SER A 34 -12.40 -10.44 -21.29
N ARG A 35 -12.64 -11.68 -20.85
CA ARG A 35 -12.44 -12.13 -19.48
C ARG A 35 -10.96 -12.12 -19.10
N TYR A 36 -10.05 -12.29 -20.06
CA TYR A 36 -8.62 -12.32 -19.79
C TYR A 36 -7.88 -11.22 -20.56
N ILE A 37 -6.90 -10.59 -19.91
CA ILE A 37 -6.01 -9.61 -20.51
C ILE A 37 -4.56 -9.93 -20.17
N TRP A 38 -3.65 -9.71 -21.12
CA TRP A 38 -2.21 -9.83 -20.87
C TRP A 38 -1.69 -8.53 -20.25
N MET A 39 -1.12 -8.61 -19.04
CA MET A 39 -0.48 -7.49 -18.36
C MET A 39 1.01 -7.79 -18.16
N PRO A 40 1.93 -6.93 -18.64
CA PRO A 40 3.35 -7.10 -18.37
C PRO A 40 3.68 -6.76 -16.90
N ASP A 41 4.60 -7.51 -16.30
CA ASP A 41 5.18 -7.17 -14.99
C ASP A 41 6.29 -6.11 -15.09
N GLY A 42 6.95 -5.82 -13.95
CA GLY A 42 8.06 -4.88 -13.87
C GLY A 42 9.32 -5.27 -14.66
N GLU A 43 9.37 -6.50 -15.19
CA GLU A 43 10.44 -7.04 -16.02
C GLU A 43 10.03 -7.17 -17.50
N GLY A 44 8.78 -6.79 -17.82
CA GLY A 44 8.22 -6.81 -19.18
C GLY A 44 7.67 -8.18 -19.60
N ILE A 45 7.56 -9.14 -18.68
CA ILE A 45 6.99 -10.47 -18.95
C ILE A 45 5.47 -10.40 -18.89
N PRO A 46 4.74 -10.82 -19.95
CA PRO A 46 3.29 -10.78 -19.98
C PRO A 46 2.69 -11.90 -19.10
N HIS A 47 1.77 -11.52 -18.22
CA HIS A 47 0.95 -12.42 -17.39
C HIS A 47 -0.51 -12.35 -17.83
N LEU A 48 -1.18 -13.51 -17.89
CA LEU A 48 -2.61 -13.57 -18.20
C LEU A 48 -3.40 -13.28 -16.93
N VAL A 49 -4.18 -12.20 -16.95
CA VAL A 49 -5.00 -11.74 -15.81
C VAL A 49 -6.47 -12.00 -16.14
N ASP A 50 -7.17 -12.73 -15.27
CA ASP A 50 -8.62 -12.92 -15.34
C ASP A 50 -9.34 -11.71 -14.69
N LEU A 51 -10.10 -10.98 -15.48
CA LEU A 51 -10.90 -9.82 -15.11
C LEU A 51 -12.24 -10.19 -14.46
N HIS A 52 -12.68 -11.44 -14.59
CA HIS A 52 -13.89 -11.96 -13.95
C HIS A 52 -13.58 -12.91 -12.79
N GLU A 53 -12.31 -13.18 -12.49
CA GLU A 53 -11.94 -13.78 -11.21
C GLU A 53 -12.49 -12.84 -10.14
N PRO A 54 -13.40 -13.30 -9.25
CA PRO A 54 -13.83 -12.46 -8.15
C PRO A 54 -12.56 -12.11 -7.39
N ALA A 55 -12.28 -10.82 -7.23
CA ALA A 55 -11.18 -10.39 -6.38
C ALA A 55 -11.40 -11.05 -5.03
N GLN A 56 -10.61 -12.09 -4.74
CA GLN A 56 -10.61 -12.69 -3.44
C GLN A 56 -9.80 -11.68 -2.62
N GLU A 57 -10.50 -10.68 -2.09
CA GLU A 57 -9.94 -9.61 -1.27
C GLU A 57 -9.53 -10.22 0.08
N ASP A 58 -8.50 -11.07 0.03
CA ASP A 58 -7.96 -11.81 1.16
C ASP A 58 -7.45 -10.84 2.23
N ILE A 59 -6.90 -9.72 1.79
CA ILE A 59 -6.41 -8.65 2.65
C ILE A 59 -6.58 -7.28 1.99
N ILE A 60 -7.22 -6.34 2.70
CA ILE A 60 -7.29 -4.93 2.31
C ILE A 60 -6.44 -4.12 3.27
N GLN A 61 -5.56 -3.28 2.72
CA GLN A 61 -4.67 -2.40 3.48
C GLN A 61 -5.07 -0.92 3.27
N GLY A 62 -5.67 -0.32 4.30
CA GLY A 62 -6.05 1.09 4.31
C GLY A 62 -4.92 1.97 4.83
N LEU A 63 -4.29 2.74 3.95
CA LEU A 63 -3.16 3.61 4.28
C LEU A 63 -3.67 5.03 4.55
N ASP A 64 -3.83 5.35 5.84
CA ASP A 64 -4.48 6.57 6.36
C ASP A 64 -5.77 6.94 5.61
N PRO A 65 -6.81 6.08 5.63
CA PRO A 65 -8.02 6.29 4.83
C PRO A 65 -8.63 7.67 5.07
N ALA A 66 -9.19 8.29 4.04
CA ALA A 66 -9.70 9.66 4.12
C ALA A 66 -10.70 9.84 5.27
N GLY A 67 -10.54 10.92 6.04
CA GLY A 67 -11.39 11.28 7.17
C GLY A 67 -12.59 12.16 6.80
N PRO A 68 -12.41 13.29 6.11
CA PRO A 68 -13.51 14.18 5.75
C PRO A 68 -14.60 13.44 4.99
N GLN A 69 -15.87 13.59 5.43
CA GLN A 69 -17.06 12.90 4.90
C GLN A 69 -17.15 11.38 5.16
N TRP A 70 -16.09 10.75 5.65
CA TRP A 70 -16.03 9.30 5.87
C TRP A 70 -16.04 8.92 7.36
N GLY A 71 -15.64 9.82 8.26
CA GLY A 71 -15.80 9.62 9.71
C GLY A 71 -17.26 9.36 10.09
N GLY A 72 -17.52 8.23 10.76
CA GLY A 72 -18.86 7.76 11.12
C GLY A 72 -19.75 7.36 9.94
N ASN A 73 -19.24 7.35 8.72
CA ASN A 73 -19.99 6.99 7.51
C ASN A 73 -19.98 5.46 7.32
N SER A 74 -21.16 4.85 7.19
CA SER A 74 -21.29 3.41 6.99
C SER A 74 -20.74 2.91 5.65
N ASN A 75 -20.52 3.81 4.69
CA ASN A 75 -19.96 3.49 3.37
C ASN A 75 -18.45 3.70 3.32
N ALA A 76 -17.81 4.13 4.41
CA ALA A 76 -16.36 4.15 4.49
C ALA A 76 -15.81 2.72 4.41
N LEU A 77 -14.51 2.61 4.13
CA LEU A 77 -13.77 1.36 4.31
C LEU A 77 -14.15 0.77 5.67
N ASN A 78 -14.52 -0.50 5.70
CA ASN A 78 -14.90 -1.20 6.91
C ASN A 78 -14.41 -2.65 6.88
N ARG A 79 -14.37 -3.28 8.05
CA ARG A 79 -13.88 -4.66 8.24
C ARG A 79 -14.58 -5.75 7.42
N ASN A 80 -15.76 -5.48 6.84
CA ASN A 80 -16.48 -6.46 6.02
C ASN A 80 -16.12 -6.36 4.53
N ASP A 81 -15.30 -5.39 4.14
CA ASP A 81 -14.95 -5.19 2.72
C ASP A 81 -13.94 -6.23 2.20
N GLY A 82 -13.30 -6.99 3.08
CA GLY A 82 -12.39 -8.09 2.74
C GLY A 82 -12.36 -9.18 3.82
N GLN A 83 -11.63 -10.28 3.59
CA GLN A 83 -11.47 -11.33 4.60
C GLN A 83 -10.65 -10.87 5.81
N TYR A 84 -9.78 -9.89 5.61
CA TYR A 84 -9.03 -9.23 6.64
C TYR A 84 -8.75 -7.79 6.21
N VAL A 85 -9.22 -6.82 6.98
CA VAL A 85 -8.92 -5.41 6.72
C VAL A 85 -7.96 -4.91 7.79
N GLU A 86 -6.91 -4.22 7.37
CA GLU A 86 -5.94 -3.57 8.24
C GLU A 86 -5.75 -2.12 7.84
N THR A 87 -5.62 -1.24 8.82
CA THR A 87 -5.42 0.20 8.58
C THR A 87 -4.22 0.74 9.33
N ILE A 88 -3.55 1.73 8.73
CA ILE A 88 -2.46 2.48 9.33
C ILE A 88 -2.89 3.94 9.39
N HIS A 89 -3.23 4.42 10.58
CA HIS A 89 -3.65 5.80 10.82
C HIS A 89 -2.44 6.65 11.20
N THR A 90 -2.17 7.71 10.46
CA THR A 90 -1.02 8.60 10.69
C THR A 90 -1.40 10.08 10.72
N ASP A 91 -2.57 10.44 10.18
CA ASP A 91 -3.15 11.77 10.25
C ASP A 91 -4.62 11.76 10.67
N GLY A 92 -4.97 10.84 11.58
CA GLY A 92 -6.34 10.63 12.02
C GLY A 92 -6.99 11.86 12.66
N GLY A 93 -8.20 12.18 12.22
CA GLY A 93 -8.99 13.31 12.69
C GLY A 93 -8.73 14.62 11.92
N LEU A 94 -7.90 14.59 10.87
CA LEU A 94 -7.67 15.71 9.97
C LEU A 94 -7.83 15.32 8.49
N LEU A 95 -6.78 14.79 7.83
CA LEU A 95 -6.93 14.21 6.49
C LEU A 95 -7.31 12.73 6.55
N GLY A 96 -6.78 12.01 7.53
CA GLY A 96 -7.12 10.62 7.81
C GLY A 96 -8.32 10.48 8.74
N ILE A 97 -9.05 9.37 8.61
CA ILE A 97 -10.06 8.93 9.57
C ILE A 97 -9.35 8.43 10.83
N PHE A 98 -9.90 8.71 12.02
CA PHE A 98 -9.39 8.18 13.30
C PHE A 98 -10.25 7.04 13.87
N ASP A 99 -11.36 6.75 13.19
CA ASP A 99 -12.31 5.75 13.62
C ASP A 99 -11.71 4.35 13.46
N ARG A 100 -12.20 3.43 14.29
CA ARG A 100 -11.89 2.01 14.19
C ARG A 100 -12.71 1.41 13.07
N ILE A 101 -12.09 1.18 11.93
CA ILE A 101 -12.79 0.77 10.72
C ILE A 101 -12.33 -0.58 10.21
N ALA A 102 -11.20 -1.09 10.68
CA ALA A 102 -10.61 -2.34 10.20
C ALA A 102 -10.79 -3.50 11.20
N ASP A 103 -10.36 -4.72 10.83
CA ASP A 103 -10.15 -5.78 11.82
C ASP A 103 -8.99 -5.40 12.75
N SER A 104 -7.89 -4.89 12.17
CA SER A 104 -6.73 -4.39 12.90
C SER A 104 -6.42 -2.95 12.52
N ASP A 105 -6.64 -2.01 13.45
CA ASP A 105 -6.30 -0.61 13.25
C ASP A 105 -4.97 -0.28 13.96
N PHE A 106 -3.96 0.17 13.22
CA PHE A 106 -2.67 0.59 13.75
C PHE A 106 -2.57 2.12 13.86
N TYR A 107 -2.09 2.60 15.00
CA TYR A 107 -1.92 4.03 15.31
C TYR A 107 -0.45 4.33 15.65
N PRO A 108 0.47 4.33 14.65
CA PRO A 108 1.84 4.79 14.83
C PRO A 108 1.90 6.18 15.49
N ASN A 109 2.66 6.29 16.58
CA ASN A 109 2.88 7.54 17.31
C ASN A 109 1.56 8.22 17.75
N GLY A 110 0.54 7.43 18.09
CA GLY A 110 -0.79 7.93 18.45
C GLY A 110 -1.75 8.11 17.27
N GLY A 111 -1.28 7.85 16.05
CA GLY A 111 -2.07 7.82 14.81
C GLY A 111 -2.69 9.15 14.39
N ARG A 112 -2.07 10.26 14.80
CA ARG A 112 -2.45 11.63 14.46
C ARG A 112 -1.22 12.41 13.99
N ASN A 113 -1.44 13.58 13.38
CA ASN A 113 -0.35 14.54 13.22
C ASN A 113 0.11 15.13 14.57
N PRO A 114 1.37 15.57 14.66
CA PRO A 114 2.43 15.33 13.69
C PRO A 114 3.07 13.94 13.88
N GLN A 115 3.30 13.23 12.77
CA GLN A 115 4.21 12.08 12.79
C GLN A 115 5.68 12.53 12.94
N PRO A 116 6.57 11.70 13.50
CA PRO A 116 7.99 12.03 13.61
C PRO A 116 8.60 12.44 12.27
N GLY A 117 9.24 13.61 12.22
CA GLY A 117 9.80 14.16 10.99
C GLY A 117 8.77 14.74 10.01
N CYS A 118 7.56 15.07 10.47
CA CYS A 118 6.56 15.83 9.70
C CYS A 118 6.20 17.15 10.38
N TRP A 119 6.00 18.19 9.57
CA TRP A 119 5.64 19.54 10.03
C TRP A 119 4.30 20.02 9.48
N ILE A 120 3.73 19.27 8.53
CA ILE A 120 2.44 19.53 7.91
C ILE A 120 1.64 18.24 7.83
N SER A 121 0.32 18.36 7.79
CA SER A 121 -0.60 17.23 7.80
C SER A 121 -0.44 16.33 6.57
N THR A 122 -0.21 16.87 5.38
CA THR A 122 0.05 16.07 4.16
C THR A 122 1.27 15.15 4.28
N CYS A 123 2.30 15.56 5.04
CA CYS A 123 3.43 14.70 5.37
C CYS A 123 3.01 13.57 6.31
N SER A 124 2.25 13.87 7.37
CA SER A 124 1.76 12.85 8.31
C SER A 124 0.80 11.88 7.61
N HIS A 125 -0.03 12.35 6.69
CA HIS A 125 -0.94 11.53 5.87
C HIS A 125 -0.15 10.60 4.95
N SER A 126 0.88 11.14 4.28
CA SER A 126 1.79 10.35 3.43
C SER A 126 2.62 9.33 4.21
N ARG A 127 2.81 9.51 5.53
CA ARG A 127 3.61 8.59 6.35
C ARG A 127 3.06 7.17 6.34
N ALA A 128 1.75 6.96 6.16
CA ALA A 128 1.16 5.62 6.18
C ALA A 128 1.73 4.70 5.08
N TYR A 129 1.84 5.16 3.83
CA TYR A 129 2.41 4.34 2.76
C TYR A 129 3.91 4.13 2.92
N GLU A 130 4.62 5.10 3.49
CA GLU A 130 6.07 4.96 3.78
C GLU A 130 6.33 3.92 4.86
N LEU A 131 5.53 3.93 5.94
CA LEU A 131 5.58 2.91 6.98
C LEU A 131 5.23 1.53 6.42
N PHE A 132 4.16 1.43 5.62
CA PHE A 132 3.80 0.18 4.96
C PHE A 132 4.95 -0.36 4.11
N ALA A 133 5.55 0.46 3.25
CA ALA A 133 6.71 0.08 2.45
C ALA A 133 7.91 -0.40 3.31
N ALA A 134 8.14 0.23 4.46
CA ALA A 134 9.18 -0.20 5.40
C ALA A 134 8.90 -1.58 6.01
N THR A 135 7.62 -1.89 6.29
CA THR A 135 7.22 -3.23 6.79
C THR A 135 7.36 -4.33 5.75
N ILE A 136 7.16 -4.02 4.46
CA ILE A 136 7.43 -4.99 3.37
C ILE A 136 8.93 -5.34 3.34
N ARG A 137 9.81 -4.33 3.48
CA ARG A 137 11.26 -4.52 3.36
C ARG A 137 11.92 -5.11 4.60
N ASN A 138 11.47 -4.72 5.79
CA ASN A 138 12.17 -5.02 7.06
C ASN A 138 11.31 -5.82 8.05
N ASN A 139 9.98 -5.79 7.90
CA ASN A 139 9.01 -6.53 8.72
C ASN A 139 9.26 -6.43 10.25
N HIS A 140 9.63 -5.24 10.73
CA HIS A 140 10.11 -5.00 12.11
C HIS A 140 9.16 -4.17 12.98
N LEU A 141 8.16 -3.51 12.39
CA LEU A 141 7.24 -2.63 13.12
C LEU A 141 6.17 -3.46 13.85
N ASN A 142 6.32 -3.58 15.17
CA ASN A 142 5.40 -4.34 16.02
C ASN A 142 4.44 -3.40 16.76
N GLY A 143 3.16 -3.51 16.46
CA GLY A 143 2.09 -2.88 17.23
C GLY A 143 1.75 -3.68 18.47
N ARG A 144 1.46 -2.99 19.57
CA ARG A 144 0.98 -3.60 20.81
C ARG A 144 -0.49 -3.30 21.01
N ALA A 145 -1.28 -4.35 21.28
CA ALA A 145 -2.72 -4.21 21.42
C ALA A 145 -3.08 -3.35 22.64
N CYS A 146 -3.96 -2.38 22.40
CA CYS A 146 -4.53 -1.49 23.40
C CYS A 146 -5.96 -1.93 23.75
N SER A 147 -6.38 -1.67 24.98
CA SER A 147 -7.74 -2.00 25.43
C SER A 147 -8.79 -1.01 24.94
N ASN A 148 -8.39 0.25 24.70
CA ASN A 148 -9.29 1.30 24.21
C ASN A 148 -8.53 2.33 23.36
N ILE A 149 -9.29 3.08 22.55
CA ILE A 149 -8.72 4.04 21.60
C ILE A 149 -7.95 5.17 22.28
N ASN A 150 -8.29 5.53 23.53
CA ASN A 150 -7.61 6.62 24.23
C ASN A 150 -6.14 6.26 24.58
N GLN A 151 -5.84 4.97 24.76
CA GLN A 151 -4.50 4.48 25.06
C GLN A 151 -3.53 4.60 23.88
N VAL A 152 -4.02 4.70 22.63
CA VAL A 152 -3.12 4.69 21.46
C VAL A 152 -2.16 5.87 21.45
N SER A 153 -2.57 6.99 22.05
CA SER A 153 -1.74 8.19 22.24
C SER A 153 -0.53 7.97 23.14
N ASN A 154 -0.55 6.95 24.00
CA ASN A 154 0.54 6.57 24.88
C ASN A 154 0.83 5.06 24.76
N PRO A 155 1.65 4.63 23.78
CA PRO A 155 1.91 3.22 23.49
C PRO A 155 2.39 2.39 24.70
N ASN A 156 2.99 3.03 25.71
CA ASN A 156 3.41 2.36 26.96
C ASN A 156 2.23 1.83 27.79
N GLN A 157 1.02 2.34 27.58
CA GLN A 157 -0.19 1.87 28.25
C GLN A 157 -0.81 0.64 27.58
N CYS A 158 -0.40 0.31 26.35
CA CYS A 158 -0.88 -0.85 25.63
C CYS A 158 -0.09 -2.08 26.09
N THR A 159 -0.76 -3.04 26.73
CA THR A 159 -0.13 -4.21 27.36
C THR A 159 -0.50 -5.54 26.70
N GLY A 160 -1.37 -5.51 25.69
CA GLY A 160 -1.86 -6.71 25.03
C GLY A 160 -0.84 -7.39 24.11
N ALA A 161 -1.35 -8.35 23.34
CA ALA A 161 -0.57 -9.09 22.36
C ALA A 161 0.07 -8.17 21.31
N THR A 162 1.15 -8.64 20.71
CA THR A 162 1.82 -7.91 19.63
C THR A 162 1.37 -8.45 18.28
N LEU A 163 1.23 -7.55 17.32
CA LEU A 163 0.97 -7.88 15.92
C LEU A 163 1.90 -7.02 15.06
N ARG A 164 2.56 -7.63 14.07
CA ARG A 164 3.38 -6.89 13.11
C ARG A 164 2.46 -6.04 12.26
N MET A 165 2.73 -4.74 12.16
CA MET A 165 2.00 -3.84 11.26
C MET A 165 2.37 -4.14 9.80
N GLY A 166 1.44 -3.97 8.87
CA GLY A 166 1.67 -4.14 7.44
C GLY A 166 2.18 -5.54 7.11
N ASN A 167 3.26 -5.60 6.33
CA ASN A 167 3.96 -6.80 5.83
C ASN A 167 3.29 -7.53 4.65
N GLY A 168 4.07 -8.40 3.98
CA GLY A 168 3.65 -9.16 2.79
C GLY A 168 3.06 -10.55 3.09
N ILE A 169 2.60 -10.80 4.32
CA ILE A 169 2.00 -12.08 4.71
C ILE A 169 0.52 -12.06 4.35
N VAL A 170 0.16 -12.69 3.23
CA VAL A 170 -1.20 -12.65 2.66
C VAL A 170 -2.26 -13.39 3.48
N ASN A 171 -1.86 -14.35 4.31
CA ASN A 171 -2.75 -15.08 5.22
C ASN A 171 -2.74 -14.51 6.66
N LYS A 172 -2.20 -13.32 6.86
CA LYS A 172 -2.20 -12.63 8.15
C LYS A 172 -3.63 -12.39 8.61
N ARG A 173 -3.87 -12.59 9.90
CA ARG A 173 -5.13 -12.26 10.56
C ARG A 173 -4.82 -11.63 11.92
N GLY A 174 -5.71 -10.78 12.37
CA GLY A 174 -5.58 -10.07 13.64
C GLY A 174 -6.88 -9.37 14.00
N SER A 175 -7.02 -8.99 15.26
CA SER A 175 -8.13 -8.10 15.62
C SER A 175 -7.72 -7.18 16.76
N GLY A 176 -8.12 -5.91 16.66
CA GLY A 176 -7.97 -4.94 17.73
C GLY A 176 -7.36 -3.62 17.25
N ILE A 177 -6.98 -2.82 18.23
CA ILE A 177 -6.32 -1.54 18.03
C ILE A 177 -4.88 -1.66 18.54
N PHE A 178 -3.93 -1.23 17.73
CA PHE A 178 -2.53 -1.43 18.00
C PHE A 178 -1.81 -0.09 18.00
N ALA A 179 -0.99 0.16 19.01
CA ALA A 179 -0.13 1.33 19.05
C ALA A 179 1.34 0.90 18.96
N LEU A 180 2.14 1.74 18.32
CA LEU A 180 3.59 1.58 18.19
C LEU A 180 4.24 2.94 18.07
N THR A 181 5.54 2.99 18.32
CA THR A 181 6.37 4.16 18.06
C THR A 181 7.24 3.92 16.84
N THR A 182 7.50 4.98 16.08
CA THR A 182 8.42 4.96 14.95
C THR A 182 9.35 6.18 15.03
N GLY A 183 10.51 6.08 14.39
CA GLY A 183 11.43 7.17 14.17
C GLY A 183 11.01 8.06 13.00
N ARG A 184 11.83 9.09 12.75
CA ARG A 184 11.59 10.11 11.72
C ARG A 184 12.12 9.75 10.32
N SER A 185 12.90 8.68 10.21
CA SER A 185 13.66 8.32 9.01
C SER A 185 13.66 6.83 8.79
N PHE A 186 13.56 6.40 7.52
CA PHE A 186 13.63 4.99 7.12
C PHE A 186 14.86 4.29 7.74
N PRO A 187 14.76 3.04 8.25
CA PRO A 187 13.61 2.15 8.19
C PRO A 187 12.48 2.42 9.21
N PHE A 188 12.43 3.62 9.80
CA PHE A 188 11.47 4.09 10.81
C PHE A 188 11.53 3.31 12.12
#